data_AF-A0A974WUB9-F1
#
_entry.id   AF-A0A974WUB9-F1
#
_cell.length_a   1.000
_cell.length_b   1.000
_cell.length_c   1.000
_cell.angle_alpha   90.00
_cell.angle_beta   90.00
_cell.angle_gamma   90.00
#
_symmetry.space_group_name_H-M   'P 1'
#
loop_
_entity.id
_entity.type
_entity.pdbx_description
1 polymer ?
#
loop_
_entity_poly.entity_id
_entity_poly.type
_entity_poly.pdbx_seq_one_letter_code
_entity_poly.pdbx_strand_id
1 'polypeptide(L)'
;MLRFVRFCALMTLTCTALWLMSGCAATPKLPAGDIDIYTRYAGAISVLHNRKLASNTREKYEAALQIARGVDFSYCREVKTLDKIFGGKHDARLGEYVHDMQLVIFYYQYRTKSVRFVFQRYKNAIVKAEVKIKN
;
A
#
# COMPACT_ATOMS: atom_id res chain seq x y z
N MET A 1 -57.11 -43.76 -2.06
CA MET A 1 -56.99 -43.20 -0.70
C MET A 1 -56.04 -44.07 0.11
N LEU A 2 -55.18 -43.45 0.94
CA LEU A 2 -54.12 -44.01 1.81
C LEU A 2 -52.88 -44.59 1.09
N ARG A 3 -51.80 -43.81 0.90
CA ARG A 3 -50.71 -43.50 1.85
C ARG A 3 -49.88 -44.72 2.23
N PHE A 4 -48.71 -44.88 1.61
CA PHE A 4 -47.48 -45.25 2.33
C PHE A 4 -46.27 -44.64 1.62
N VAL A 5 -45.88 -43.48 2.16
CA VAL A 5 -44.57 -42.85 2.03
C VAL A 5 -43.53 -43.85 2.50
N ARG A 6 -42.46 -44.08 1.72
CA ARG A 6 -41.08 -44.13 2.23
C ARG A 6 -40.03 -44.55 1.18
N PHE A 7 -38.89 -43.86 1.27
CA PHE A 7 -37.56 -44.27 0.81
C PHE A 7 -37.35 -44.44 -0.70
N CYS A 8 -37.03 -43.34 -1.39
CA CYS A 8 -36.03 -43.37 -2.47
C CYS A 8 -35.55 -41.98 -2.94
N ALA A 9 -35.91 -40.89 -2.28
CA ALA A 9 -35.37 -39.56 -2.62
C ALA A 9 -34.02 -39.28 -1.94
N LEU A 10 -33.13 -40.27 -1.93
CA LEU A 10 -31.78 -40.20 -1.36
C LEU A 10 -30.76 -40.15 -2.50
N MET A 11 -30.92 -39.27 -3.50
CA MET A 11 -29.88 -39.11 -4.53
C MET A 11 -29.95 -37.86 -5.40
N THR A 12 -30.27 -36.69 -4.83
CA THR A 12 -30.09 -35.40 -5.53
C THR A 12 -29.62 -34.31 -4.57
N LEU A 13 -28.53 -34.60 -3.84
CA LEU A 13 -27.89 -33.67 -2.91
C LEU A 13 -26.38 -33.59 -3.19
N THR A 14 -26.03 -33.47 -4.47
CA THR A 14 -24.68 -33.16 -4.94
C THR A 14 -24.78 -32.08 -6.01
N CYS A 15 -23.79 -31.18 -6.06
CA CYS A 15 -23.68 -30.02 -6.97
C CYS A 15 -24.33 -28.68 -6.58
N THR A 16 -24.14 -28.22 -5.34
CA THR A 16 -24.00 -26.76 -5.08
C THR A 16 -22.82 -26.44 -4.15
N ALA A 17 -21.73 -27.21 -4.26
CA ALA A 17 -20.43 -26.76 -3.79
C ALA A 17 -19.65 -26.29 -5.02
N LEU A 18 -19.45 -24.98 -5.22
CA LEU A 18 -18.30 -24.38 -5.95
C LEU A 18 -18.38 -22.88 -6.28
N TRP A 19 -19.37 -22.09 -5.84
CA TRP A 19 -19.58 -20.75 -6.42
C TRP A 19 -19.71 -19.54 -5.50
N LEU A 20 -19.35 -19.62 -4.21
CA LEU A 20 -19.34 -18.44 -3.37
C LEU A 20 -18.12 -18.43 -2.46
N MET A 21 -17.38 -17.33 -2.52
CA MET A 21 -16.20 -16.99 -1.72
C MET A 21 -14.86 -17.46 -2.32
N SER A 22 -14.61 -17.14 -3.60
CA SER A 22 -13.29 -16.64 -3.99
C SER A 22 -13.03 -15.38 -3.16
N GLY A 23 -12.54 -15.58 -1.93
CA GLY A 23 -12.12 -14.51 -1.05
C GLY A 23 -11.15 -13.63 -1.82
N CYS A 24 -11.36 -12.31 -1.77
CA CYS A 24 -10.39 -11.32 -2.19
C CYS A 24 -9.06 -11.61 -1.47
N ALA A 25 -8.22 -12.45 -2.05
CA ALA A 25 -6.83 -12.53 -1.66
C ALA A 25 -6.21 -11.21 -2.10
N ALA A 26 -6.32 -10.19 -1.25
CA ALA A 26 -5.52 -8.99 -1.39
C ALA A 26 -4.09 -9.48 -1.53
N THR A 27 -3.48 -9.22 -2.70
CA THR A 27 -2.08 -9.58 -2.92
C THR A 27 -1.27 -9.04 -1.74
N PRO A 28 -0.51 -9.91 -1.04
CA PRO A 28 0.20 -9.50 0.15
C PRO A 28 1.17 -8.37 -0.20
N LYS A 29 1.19 -7.33 0.64
CA LYS A 29 2.11 -6.22 0.48
C LYS A 29 3.54 -6.69 0.71
N LEU A 30 4.48 -6.17 -0.07
CA LEU A 30 5.90 -6.40 0.16
C LEU A 30 6.39 -5.50 1.30
N PRO A 31 7.18 -6.00 2.27
CA PRO A 31 7.81 -5.17 3.29
C PRO A 31 8.72 -4.14 2.64
N ALA A 32 8.70 -2.87 3.08
CA ALA A 32 9.46 -1.77 2.45
C ALA A 32 10.97 -2.02 2.30
N GLY A 33 11.55 -2.86 3.16
CA GLY A 33 12.96 -3.26 3.09
C GLY A 33 13.28 -4.37 2.07
N ASP A 34 12.26 -4.98 1.47
CA ASP A 34 12.42 -6.05 0.48
C ASP A 34 13.03 -5.48 -0.82
N ILE A 35 14.06 -6.16 -1.33
CA ILE A 35 14.77 -5.76 -2.54
C ILE A 35 13.88 -5.86 -3.78
N ASP A 36 12.89 -6.75 -3.78
CA ASP A 36 11.99 -6.97 -4.92
C ASP A 36 11.09 -5.77 -5.22
N ILE A 37 10.92 -4.86 -4.25
CA ILE A 37 10.16 -3.62 -4.45
C ILE A 37 10.75 -2.78 -5.57
N TYR A 38 12.08 -2.71 -5.67
CA TYR A 38 12.76 -1.87 -6.65
C TYR A 38 12.58 -2.39 -8.07
N THR A 39 12.38 -3.70 -8.24
CA THR A 39 12.07 -4.30 -9.53
C THR A 39 10.57 -4.25 -9.82
N ARG A 40 9.72 -4.67 -8.87
CA ARG A 40 8.26 -4.76 -9.05
C ARG A 40 7.59 -3.41 -9.22
N TYR A 41 8.11 -2.37 -8.58
CA TYR A 41 7.55 -1.02 -8.62
C TYR A 41 8.48 -0.01 -9.30
N ALA A 42 9.44 -0.47 -10.12
CA ALA A 42 10.43 0.37 -10.79
C ALA A 42 9.80 1.58 -11.51
N GLY A 43 8.71 1.37 -12.25
CA GLY A 43 8.00 2.44 -12.96
C GLY A 43 7.42 3.50 -12.02
N ALA A 44 6.74 3.07 -10.95
CA ALA A 44 6.18 3.98 -9.96
C ALA A 44 7.28 4.77 -9.24
N ILE A 45 8.35 4.09 -8.83
CA ILE A 45 9.53 4.72 -8.18
C ILE A 45 10.16 5.75 -9.13
N SER A 46 10.33 5.41 -10.42
CA SER A 46 10.86 6.35 -11.42
C SER A 46 10.00 7.60 -11.56
N VAL A 47 8.67 7.47 -11.51
CA VAL A 47 7.75 8.63 -11.52
C VAL A 47 7.90 9.45 -10.24
N LEU A 48 7.98 8.81 -9.07
CA LEU A 48 8.23 9.49 -7.80
C LEU A 48 9.58 10.19 -7.76
N HIS A 49 10.59 9.70 -8.46
CA HIS A 49 11.91 10.34 -8.55
C HIS A 49 11.95 11.49 -9.56
N ASN A 50 10.96 11.60 -10.45
CA ASN A 50 10.96 12.61 -11.49
C ASN A 50 10.75 14.02 -10.89
N ARG A 51 11.82 14.81 -10.88
CA ARG A 51 11.83 16.18 -10.35
C ARG A 51 11.15 17.21 -11.25
N LYS A 52 10.87 16.86 -12.51
CA LYS A 52 10.14 17.74 -13.44
C LYS A 52 8.63 17.73 -13.18
N LEU A 53 8.13 16.73 -12.45
CA LEU A 53 6.73 16.60 -12.07
C LEU A 53 6.52 17.12 -10.66
N ALA A 54 5.60 18.06 -10.49
CA ALA A 54 5.17 18.49 -9.17
C ALA A 54 4.44 17.35 -8.45
N SER A 55 4.51 17.32 -7.11
CA SER A 55 3.89 16.29 -6.28
C SER A 55 2.36 16.23 -6.37
N ASN A 56 1.72 17.26 -6.92
CA ASN A 56 0.27 17.35 -7.12
C ASN A 56 -0.21 16.95 -8.54
N THR A 57 0.65 16.30 -9.33
CA THR A 57 0.31 15.77 -10.65
C THR A 57 -0.43 14.44 -10.55
N ARG A 58 -1.16 14.07 -11.60
CA ARG A 58 -1.90 12.80 -11.65
C ARG A 58 -0.94 11.62 -11.56
N GLU A 59 0.16 11.71 -12.28
CA GLU A 59 1.21 10.71 -12.43
C GLU A 59 1.86 10.41 -11.08
N LYS A 60 2.26 11.44 -10.33
CA LYS A 60 2.81 11.30 -8.97
C LYS A 60 1.79 10.69 -8.00
N TYR A 61 0.53 11.10 -8.08
CA TYR A 61 -0.54 10.52 -7.26
C TYR A 61 -0.76 9.04 -7.56
N GLU A 62 -0.87 8.65 -8.85
CA GLU A 62 -1.08 7.25 -9.24
C GLU A 62 0.10 6.36 -8.87
N ALA A 63 1.34 6.84 -9.06
CA ALA A 63 2.54 6.15 -8.63
C ALA A 63 2.59 5.97 -7.10
N ALA A 64 2.30 7.03 -6.34
CA ALA A 64 2.21 6.96 -4.89
C ALA A 64 1.12 5.99 -4.42
N LEU A 65 -0.04 5.98 -5.09
CA LEU A 65 -1.14 5.07 -4.78
C LEU A 65 -0.74 3.61 -5.02
N GLN A 66 -0.02 3.33 -6.09
CA GLN A 66 0.50 2.00 -6.39
C GLN A 66 1.48 1.53 -5.30
N ILE A 67 2.41 2.39 -4.87
CA ILE A 67 3.32 2.11 -3.75
C ILE A 67 2.55 1.87 -2.45
N ALA A 68 1.60 2.72 -2.09
CA ALA A 68 0.82 2.59 -0.84
C ALA A 68 -0.01 1.29 -0.77
N ARG A 69 -0.48 0.82 -1.92
CA ARG A 69 -1.23 -0.44 -2.03
C ARG A 69 -0.33 -1.67 -2.05
N GLY A 70 0.87 -1.55 -2.61
CA GLY A 70 1.78 -2.67 -2.82
C GLY A 70 2.86 -2.87 -1.76
N VAL A 71 3.19 -1.83 -1.01
CA VAL A 71 4.30 -1.81 -0.06
C VAL A 71 3.80 -1.61 1.37
N ASP A 72 4.28 -2.45 2.28
CA ASP A 72 4.06 -2.34 3.72
C ASP A 72 5.24 -1.63 4.39
N PHE A 73 4.97 -0.46 4.95
CA PHE A 73 5.96 0.36 5.63
C PHE A 73 6.00 0.12 7.15
N SER A 74 5.16 -0.75 7.70
CA SER A 74 5.04 -0.99 9.15
C SER A 74 6.38 -1.40 9.79
N TYR A 75 7.24 -2.06 9.03
CA TYR A 75 8.58 -2.51 9.44
C TYR A 75 9.72 -1.78 8.72
N CYS A 76 9.46 -0.62 8.11
CA CYS A 76 10.54 0.20 7.56
C CYS A 76 11.43 0.70 8.69
N ARG A 77 12.73 0.35 8.68
CA ARG A 77 13.69 0.71 9.73
C ARG A 77 14.68 1.79 9.33
N GLU A 78 14.92 1.99 8.04
CA GLU A 78 16.00 2.85 7.55
C GLU A 78 15.48 4.00 6.70
N VAL A 79 15.99 5.20 6.95
CA VAL A 79 15.72 6.38 6.11
C VAL A 79 16.17 6.14 4.66
N LYS A 80 17.26 5.39 4.45
CA LYS A 80 17.76 5.04 3.11
C LYS A 80 16.73 4.30 2.27
N THR A 81 15.88 3.49 2.89
CA THR A 81 14.78 2.80 2.18
C THR A 81 13.77 3.81 1.64
N LEU A 82 13.44 4.83 2.42
CA LEU A 82 12.57 5.91 1.96
C LEU A 82 13.22 6.70 0.81
N ASP A 83 14.52 7.00 0.92
CA ASP A 83 15.23 7.72 -0.12
C ASP A 83 15.25 6.95 -1.45
N LYS A 84 15.36 5.61 -1.41
CA LYS A 84 15.32 4.75 -2.61
C LYS A 84 13.93 4.65 -3.24
N ILE A 85 12.86 4.77 -2.46
CA ILE A 85 11.47 4.67 -2.95
C ILE A 85 10.95 6.02 -3.44
N PHE A 86 11.28 7.11 -2.74
CA PHE A 86 10.74 8.44 -2.97
C PHE A 86 11.73 9.42 -3.62
N GLY A 87 12.95 8.99 -3.91
CA GLY A 87 13.95 9.79 -4.63
C GLY A 87 14.68 10.77 -3.73
N GLY A 88 14.75 10.49 -2.44
CA GLY A 88 15.29 11.38 -1.42
C GLY A 88 14.25 12.35 -0.86
N LYS A 89 14.70 13.52 -0.42
CA LYS A 89 13.88 14.49 0.33
C LYS A 89 13.16 15.53 -0.53
N HIS A 90 13.12 15.39 -1.86
CA HIS A 90 12.61 16.44 -2.75
C HIS A 90 11.11 16.70 -2.57
N ASP A 91 10.32 15.64 -2.54
CA ASP A 91 8.88 15.72 -2.28
C ASP A 91 8.57 15.61 -0.77
N ALA A 92 9.60 15.54 0.07
CA ALA A 92 9.45 15.41 1.51
C ALA A 92 9.25 16.79 2.15
N ARG A 93 8.18 16.91 2.93
CA ARG A 93 8.02 17.97 3.92
C ARG A 93 8.60 17.48 5.23
N LEU A 94 9.60 18.19 5.73
CA LEU A 94 10.24 17.88 7.01
C LEU A 94 9.60 18.70 8.12
N GLY A 95 9.18 18.03 9.18
CA GLY A 95 8.77 18.70 10.42
C GLY A 95 9.98 19.22 11.19
N GLU A 96 9.69 20.01 12.22
CA GLU A 96 10.69 20.42 13.22
C GLU A 96 11.17 19.22 14.03
N TYR A 97 12.35 19.37 14.62
CA TYR A 97 12.90 18.38 15.54
C TYR A 97 12.26 18.55 16.91
N VAL A 98 11.71 17.47 17.45
CA VAL A 98 11.18 17.40 18.82
C VAL A 98 11.83 16.22 19.51
N HIS A 99 12.63 16.48 20.54
CA HIS A 99 13.42 15.46 21.25
C HIS A 99 14.20 14.53 20.29
N ASP A 100 15.00 15.12 19.40
CA ASP A 100 15.79 14.44 18.35
C ASP A 100 14.99 13.61 17.31
N MET A 101 13.66 13.63 17.39
CA MET A 101 12.79 13.02 16.41
C MET A 101 12.34 14.04 15.37
N GLN A 102 12.22 13.59 14.12
CA GLN A 102 11.72 14.43 13.03
C GLN A 102 10.62 13.70 12.27
N LEU A 103 9.58 14.43 11.86
CA LEU A 103 8.60 13.94 10.91
C LEU A 103 9.07 14.16 9.47
N VAL A 104 8.87 13.15 8.62
CA VAL A 104 9.12 13.18 7.18
C VAL A 104 7.80 12.83 6.49
N ILE A 105 7.26 13.77 5.73
CA ILE A 105 5.94 13.63 5.13
C ILE A 105 6.06 13.71 3.62
N PHE A 106 5.66 12.66 2.92
CA PHE A 106 5.47 12.68 1.48
C PHE A 106 3.98 12.80 1.19
N TYR A 107 3.58 13.85 0.48
CA TYR A 107 2.17 14.14 0.22
C TYR A 107 1.92 14.36 -1.27
N TYR A 108 1.12 13.46 -1.84
CA TYR A 108 0.77 13.46 -3.25
C TYR A 108 -0.74 13.65 -3.39
N GLN A 109 -1.17 14.70 -4.08
CA GLN A 109 -2.57 15.08 -4.18
C GLN A 109 -2.97 15.29 -5.63
N TYR A 110 -4.07 14.70 -6.06
CA TYR A 110 -4.65 14.96 -7.37
C TYR A 110 -6.15 15.21 -7.24
N ARG A 111 -6.60 16.42 -7.61
CA ARG A 111 -7.98 16.88 -7.38
C ARG A 111 -8.36 16.73 -5.89
N THR A 112 -9.41 15.98 -5.59
CA THR A 112 -9.91 15.70 -4.23
C THR A 112 -9.25 14.49 -3.57
N LYS A 113 -8.39 13.77 -4.29
CA LYS A 113 -7.74 12.53 -3.85
C LYS A 113 -6.33 12.78 -3.34
N SER A 114 -5.89 12.00 -2.36
CA SER A 114 -4.52 12.10 -1.88
C SER A 114 -3.95 10.81 -1.31
N VAL A 115 -2.63 10.71 -1.34
CA VAL A 115 -1.82 9.69 -0.67
C VAL A 115 -0.80 10.42 0.19
N ARG A 116 -0.78 10.10 1.48
CA ARG A 116 0.14 10.69 2.46
C ARG A 116 0.92 9.59 3.16
N PHE A 117 2.24 9.66 3.06
CA PHE A 117 3.16 8.84 3.84
C PHE A 117 3.76 9.72 4.93
N VAL A 118 3.63 9.30 6.18
CA VAL A 118 4.17 10.00 7.34
C VAL A 118 5.13 9.05 8.03
N PHE A 119 6.38 9.48 8.16
CA PHE A 119 7.41 8.73 8.87
C PHE A 119 7.93 9.58 10.02
N GLN A 120 8.12 8.96 11.18
CA GLN A 120 8.87 9.55 12.28
C GLN A 120 10.25 8.89 12.27
N ARG A 121 11.29 9.71 12.33
CA ARG A 121 12.67 9.24 12.34
C ARG A 121 13.44 9.77 13.55
N TYR A 122 14.37 8.95 14.05
CA TYR A 122 15.44 9.36 14.95
C TYR A 122 16.76 9.14 14.20
N LYS A 123 17.49 10.22 13.90
CA LYS A 123 18.67 10.18 13.01
C LYS A 123 18.37 9.44 11.70
N ASN A 124 18.95 8.26 11.50
CA ASN A 124 18.80 7.43 10.29
C ASN A 124 17.80 6.27 10.44
N ALA A 125 17.20 6.12 11.62
CA ALA A 125 16.24 5.07 11.93
C ALA A 125 14.81 5.60 11.80
N ILE A 126 13.92 4.81 11.19
CA ILE A 126 12.48 5.04 11.18
C ILE A 126 11.88 4.34 12.41
N VAL A 127 11.16 5.11 13.22
CA VAL A 127 10.53 4.63 14.46
C VAL A 127 9.03 4.43 14.31
N LYS A 128 8.42 5.12 13.35
CA LYS A 128 6.99 5.01 13.05
C LYS A 128 6.73 5.29 11.58
N ALA A 129 5.80 4.55 11.00
CA ALA A 129 5.30 4.78 9.65
C ALA A 129 3.77 4.78 9.66
N GLU A 130 3.17 5.69 8.90
CA GLU A 130 1.73 5.77 8.69
C GLU A 130 1.46 6.11 7.22
N VAL A 131 0.52 5.38 6.61
CA VAL A 131 0.09 5.62 5.22
C VAL A 131 -1.40 5.91 5.21
N LYS A 132 -1.80 7.06 4.66
CA LYS A 132 -3.20 7.45 4.49
C LYS A 132 -3.53 7.62 3.03
N ILE A 133 -4.64 7.01 2.60
CA ILE A 133 -5.21 7.19 1.27
C ILE A 133 -6.59 7.83 1.44
N LYS A 134 -6.83 8.91 0.69
CA LYS A 134 -8.14 9.55 0.56
C LYS A 134 -8.55 9.49 -0.92
N ASN A 135 -9.72 8.91 -1.20
CA ASN A 135 -10.27 8.75 -2.54
C ASN A 135 -11.37 9.76 -2.84
#